data_AF-A0A349N1D3-F1
#
_entry.id   AF-A0A349N1D3-F1
#
_cell.length_a   1.000
_cell.length_b   1.000
_cell.length_c   1.000
_cell.angle_alpha   90.00
_cell.angle_beta   90.00
_cell.angle_gamma   90.00
#
_symmetry.space_group_name_H-M   'P 1'
#
loop_
_entity.id
_entity.type
_entity.pdbx_description
1 polymer ?
#
loop_
_entity_poly.entity_id
_entity_poly.type
_entity_poly.pdbx_seq_one_letter_code
_entity_poly.pdbx_strand_id
1 'polypeptide(L)' 'VFNTALIYELPVLKMRALPLLESIREESPAFSEAWRLRQFLEPFEELDDENVPANSILREFIGP' A
#
# COMPACT_ATOMS: atom_id res chain seq x y z
N VAL A 1 15.79 -14.31 -3.73
CA VAL A 1 14.41 -13.88 -3.39
C VAL A 1 13.71 -13.63 -4.71
N PHE A 2 12.58 -14.30 -4.97
CA PHE A 2 11.81 -14.13 -6.21
C PHE A 2 10.71 -13.11 -5.94
N ASN A 3 10.63 -12.05 -6.75
CA ASN A 3 9.61 -11.03 -6.61
C ASN A 3 8.36 -11.51 -7.36
N THR A 4 7.32 -11.91 -6.62
CA THR A 4 6.02 -12.28 -7.17
C THR A 4 5.07 -11.10 -7.29
N ALA A 5 5.50 -9.89 -6.91
CA ALA A 5 4.64 -8.72 -6.93
C ALA A 5 4.26 -8.36 -8.37
N LEU A 6 2.97 -8.14 -8.57
CA LEU A 6 2.42 -7.70 -9.84
C LEU A 6 2.41 -6.17 -9.89
N ILE A 7 2.55 -5.60 -11.10
CA ILE A 7 2.76 -4.16 -11.31
C ILE A 7 1.62 -3.32 -10.71
N TYR A 8 0.40 -3.85 -10.65
CA TYR A 8 -0.77 -3.16 -10.12
C TYR A 8 -0.89 -3.21 -8.59
N GLU A 9 -0.17 -4.11 -7.89
CA GLU A 9 -0.44 -4.38 -6.47
C GLU A 9 -0.05 -3.20 -5.57
N LEU A 10 1.13 -2.61 -5.79
CA LEU A 10 1.57 -1.45 -5.01
C LEU A 10 0.74 -0.18 -5.31
N PRO A 11 0.41 0.13 -6.58
CA PRO A 11 -0.55 1.19 -6.92
C PRO A 11 -1.90 1.09 -6.21
N VAL A 12 -2.50 -0.11 -6.17
CA VAL A 12 -3.77 -0.34 -5.48
C VAL A 12 -3.61 -0.27 -3.97
N LEU A 13 -2.55 -0.89 -3.42
CA LEU A 13 -2.28 -0.88 -1.99
C LEU A 13 -2.06 0.55 -1.47
N LYS A 14 -1.41 1.42 -2.27
CA LYS A 14 -1.14 2.82 -1.91
C LYS A 14 -2.41 3.55 -1.49
N MET A 15 -3.52 3.38 -2.20
CA MET A 15 -4.79 4.06 -1.89
C MET A 15 -5.31 3.76 -0.47
N ARG A 16 -5.05 2.56 0.05
CA ARG A 16 -5.47 2.15 1.40
C ARG A 16 -4.38 2.43 2.44
N ALA A 17 -3.12 2.16 2.09
CA ALA A 17 -2.00 2.22 3.03
C ALA A 17 -1.54 3.65 3.31
N LEU A 18 -1.50 4.53 2.31
CA LEU A 18 -0.96 5.88 2.46
C LEU A 18 -1.73 6.71 3.50
N PRO A 19 -3.08 6.77 3.50
CA PRO A 19 -3.83 7.51 4.52
C PRO A 19 -3.59 6.99 5.95
N LEU A 20 -3.43 5.67 6.10
CA LEU A 20 -3.13 5.06 7.39
C LEU A 20 -1.74 5.44 7.89
N LEU A 21 -0.74 5.41 7.00
CA LEU A 21 0.63 5.83 7.33
C LEU A 21 0.71 7.33 7.65
N GLU A 22 -0.08 8.15 6.96
CA GLU A 22 -0.18 9.60 7.20
C GLU A 22 -0.87 9.94 8.51
N SER A 23 -1.74 9.07 9.01
CA SER A 23 -2.40 9.25 10.31
C SER A 23 -1.46 9.07 11.52
N ILE A 24 -0.25 8.53 11.31
CA ILE A 24 0.73 8.29 12.36
C ILE A 24 1.45 9.61 12.70
N ARG A 25 1.30 10.06 13.95
CA ARG A 25 1.91 11.30 14.44
C ARG A 25 3.39 11.15 14.75
N GLU A 26 4.12 12.27 14.73
CA GLU A 26 5.57 12.35 14.97
C GLU A 26 6.01 11.82 16.34
N GLU A 27 5.16 11.89 17.35
CA GLU A 27 5.47 11.38 18.69
C GLU A 27 5.37 9.85 18.78
N SER A 28 4.83 9.20 17.76
CA SER A 28 4.73 7.74 17.72
C SER A 28 6.13 7.12 17.57
N PRO A 29 6.47 6.08 18.36
CA PRO A 29 7.71 5.33 18.13
C PRO A 29 7.75 4.66 16.75
N ALA A 30 6.61 4.53 16.06
CA ALA A 30 6.52 3.99 14.70
C ALA A 30 6.66 5.04 13.59
N PHE A 31 6.81 6.34 13.92
CA PHE A 31 6.82 7.40 12.92
C PHE A 31 7.94 7.25 11.87
N SER A 32 9.13 6.85 12.30
CA SER A 32 10.27 6.64 11.39
C SER A 32 10.00 5.56 10.34
N GLU A 33 9.34 4.47 10.75
CA GLU A 33 8.91 3.41 9.83
C GLU A 33 7.76 3.86 8.94
N ALA A 34 6.78 4.59 9.51
CA ALA A 34 5.68 5.14 8.73
C ALA A 34 6.18 6.06 7.62
N TRP A 35 7.12 6.96 7.94
CA TRP A 35 7.76 7.83 6.97
C TRP A 35 8.48 7.05 5.88
N ARG A 36 9.30 6.05 6.25
CA ARG A 36 10.01 5.19 5.29
C ARG A 36 9.04 4.52 4.29
N LEU A 37 7.93 3.98 4.79
CA LEU A 37 6.91 3.33 3.96
C LEU A 37 6.18 4.32 3.06
N ARG A 38 5.90 5.54 3.54
CA ARG A 38 5.32 6.62 2.71
C ARG A 38 6.23 6.95 1.53
N GLN A 39 7.52 7.16 1.80
CA GLN A 39 8.52 7.44 0.76
C GLN A 39 8.69 6.28 -0.21
N PHE A 40 8.56 5.03 0.27
CA PHE A 40 8.56 3.85 -0.59
C PHE A 40 7.34 3.81 -1.53
N LEU A 41 6.16 4.19 -1.05
CA LEU A 41 4.92 4.19 -1.84
C LEU A 41 4.79 5.42 -2.75
N GLU A 42 5.51 6.50 -2.48
CA GLU A 42 5.43 7.76 -3.22
C GLU A 42 5.54 7.60 -4.75
N PRO A 43 6.50 6.83 -5.30
CA PRO A 43 6.70 6.74 -6.76
C PRO A 43 5.60 5.99 -7.53
N PHE A 44 4.73 5.26 -6.84
CA PHE A 44 3.66 4.48 -7.48
C PHE A 44 2.45 5.38 -7.74
N GLU A 45 1.85 5.29 -8.93
CA GLU A 45 0.56 5.92 -9.21
C GLU A 45 -0.54 5.26 -8.36
N GLU A 46 -1.61 6.00 -8.07
CA GLU A 46 -2.80 5.41 -7.44
C GLU A 46 -3.63 4.69 -8.49
N LEU A 47 -4.11 3.50 -8.15
CA LEU A 47 -4.93 2.69 -9.05
C LEU A 47 -6.12 2.12 -8.30
N ASP A 48 -7.31 2.26 -8.90
CA ASP A 48 -8.55 1.71 -8.34
C ASP A 48 -8.51 0.16 -8.26
N ASP A 49 -9.21 -0.41 -7.28
CA ASP A 49 -9.28 -1.85 -7.04
C ASP A 49 -10.32 -2.60 -7.90
N GLU A 50 -11.09 -1.88 -8.75
CA GLU A 50 -12.09 -2.44 -9.67
C GLU A 50 -11.58 -3.62 -10.51
N ASN A 51 -10.34 -3.55 -11.01
CA ASN A 51 -9.78 -4.55 -11.92
C ASN A 51 -8.91 -5.61 -11.20
N VAL A 52 -8.85 -5.60 -9.87
CA VAL A 52 -8.09 -6.60 -9.12
C VAL A 52 -8.74 -7.97 -9.27
N PRO A 53 -8.03 -9.01 -9.73
CA PRO A 53 -8.59 -10.35 -9.87
C PRO A 53 -9.21 -10.85 -8.56
N ALA A 54 -10.35 -11.54 -8.64
CA ALA A 54 -11.04 -12.08 -7.47
C ALA A 54 -10.21 -13.11 -6.67
N ASN A 55 -9.24 -13.74 -7.31
CA ASN A 55 -8.30 -14.67 -6.70
C ASN A 55 -6.96 -14.03 -6.31
N SER A 56 -6.84 -12.70 -6.39
CA SER A 56 -5.64 -11.99 -5.94
C SER A 56 -5.56 -12.00 -4.42
N ILE A 57 -4.37 -12.26 -3.89
CA ILE A 57 -4.09 -12.15 -2.45
C ILE A 57 -4.39 -10.74 -1.92
N LEU A 58 -4.29 -9.72 -2.78
CA LEU A 58 -4.57 -8.34 -2.42
C LEU A 58 -6.02 -8.13 -1.94
N ARG A 59 -6.96 -8.98 -2.37
CA ARG A 59 -8.36 -8.98 -1.92
C ARG A 59 -8.50 -9.24 -0.41
N GLU A 60 -7.52 -9.88 0.24
CA GLU A 60 -7.51 -10.03 1.70
C GLU A 60 -7.34 -8.68 2.44
N PHE A 61 -6.77 -7.67 1.77
CA PHE A 61 -6.46 -6.37 2.36
C PHE A 61 -7.42 -5.26 1.93
N ILE A 62 -7.93 -5.32 0.70
CA ILE A 62 -8.78 -4.27 0.12
C ILE A 62 -10.28 -4.62 0.15
N GLY A 63 -10.61 -5.88 0.44
CA GLY A 63 -11.98 -6.40 0.41
C GLY A 63 -12.32 -7.13 -0.90
N PRO A 64 -13.51 -7.76 -0.96
CA PRO A 64 -13.99 -8.50 -2.13
C PRO A 64 -14.19 -7.62 -3.35
#